data_AF-A0A3Q9KFT8-F1
#
_entry.id   AF-A0A3Q9KFT8-F1
#
_cell.length_a   1.000
_cell.length_b   1.000
_cell.length_c   1.000
_cell.angle_alpha   90.00
_cell.angle_beta   90.00
_cell.angle_gamma   90.00
#
_symmetry.space_group_name_H-M   'P 1'
#
loop_
_entity.id
_entity.type
_entity.pdbx_description
1 polymer ?
#
loop_
_entity_poly.entity_id
_entity_poly.type
_entity_poly.pdbx_seq_one_letter_code
_entity_poly.pdbx_strand_id
1 'polypeptide(L)'
;MWLVTERGDYIFYDSQTSLLHQEHIIVHEIGHMVCGHRSAGDDQQLYRMIDIADPESIRQALPRIRYSDEQEQEAEMMASLILEAAGRIPAPTLPSGMLSGLESAMGLRTARHPGASCRRG
;
A
#
# COMPACT_ATOMS: atom_id res chain seq x y z
N MET A 1 10.93 -1.17 -3.93
CA MET A 1 11.34 0.14 -4.50
C MET A 1 10.60 0.40 -5.79
N TRP A 2 9.96 1.56 -5.90
CA TRP A 2 9.39 2.08 -7.15
C TRP A 2 10.31 3.10 -7.83
N LEU A 3 10.38 3.03 -9.16
CA LEU A 3 11.07 3.99 -10.02
C LEU A 3 10.11 4.53 -11.08
N VAL A 4 10.09 5.86 -11.18
CA VAL A 4 9.43 6.59 -12.27
C VAL A 4 10.44 6.81 -13.38
N THR A 5 10.07 6.45 -14.62
CA THR A 5 10.92 6.67 -15.80
C THR A 5 10.07 7.21 -16.94
N GLU A 6 10.72 7.74 -17.99
CA GLU A 6 9.99 8.19 -19.19
C GLU A 6 9.18 7.08 -19.87
N ARG A 7 9.57 5.82 -19.67
CA ARG A 7 8.94 4.66 -20.31
C ARG A 7 7.84 4.03 -19.45
N GLY A 8 7.69 4.45 -18.19
CA GLY A 8 6.72 3.93 -17.25
C GLY A 8 7.28 3.78 -15.83
N ASP A 9 6.40 3.30 -14.95
CA ASP A 9 6.67 3.03 -13.54
C ASP A 9 7.09 1.58 -13.33
N TYR A 10 8.19 1.37 -12.61
CA TYR A 10 8.76 0.04 -12.34
C TYR A 10 8.83 -0.21 -10.84
N ILE A 11 8.33 -1.37 -10.40
CA ILE A 11 8.44 -1.83 -9.01
C ILE A 11 9.47 -2.96 -8.94
N PHE A 12 10.45 -2.80 -8.06
CA PHE A 12 11.52 -3.75 -7.77
C PHE A 12 11.33 -4.33 -6.37
N TYR A 13 11.55 -5.63 -6.27
CA TYR A 13 11.51 -6.41 -5.02
C TYR A 13 12.61 -7.49 -5.06
N ASP A 14 12.98 -8.01 -3.90
CA ASP A 14 13.95 -9.10 -3.82
C ASP A 14 13.27 -10.46 -4.06
N SER A 15 13.60 -11.07 -5.21
CA SER A 15 13.12 -12.39 -5.61
C SER A 15 13.51 -13.54 -4.67
N GLN A 16 14.49 -13.35 -3.78
CA GLN A 16 14.92 -14.35 -2.81
C GLN A 16 14.07 -14.35 -1.52
N THR A 17 13.16 -13.39 -1.36
CA THR A 17 12.24 -13.33 -0.21
C THR A 17 11.00 -14.20 -0.43
N SER A 18 10.23 -14.48 0.63
CA SER A 18 9.00 -15.27 0.52
C SER A 18 7.95 -14.57 -0.35
N LEU A 19 7.07 -15.31 -1.03
CA LEU A 19 6.02 -14.72 -1.88
C LEU A 19 5.18 -13.67 -1.14
N LEU A 20 4.84 -13.93 0.14
CA LEU A 20 4.11 -12.97 0.97
C LEU A 20 4.91 -11.67 1.18
N HIS A 21 6.22 -11.79 1.39
CA HIS A 21 7.09 -10.62 1.56
C HIS A 21 7.26 -9.85 0.23
N GLN A 22 7.36 -10.56 -0.90
CA GLN A 22 7.38 -9.93 -2.23
C GLN A 22 6.07 -9.17 -2.48
N GLU A 23 4.92 -9.78 -2.18
CA GLU A 23 3.61 -9.14 -2.31
C GLU A 23 3.50 -7.90 -1.42
N HIS A 24 3.97 -7.98 -0.18
CA HIS A 24 4.02 -6.84 0.73
C HIS A 24 4.89 -5.70 0.19
N ILE A 25 6.09 -5.99 -0.30
CA ILE A 25 6.93 -4.98 -0.96
C ILE A 25 6.16 -4.32 -2.12
N ILE A 26 5.52 -5.11 -2.99
CA ILE A 26 4.80 -4.58 -4.14
C ILE A 26 3.65 -3.66 -3.72
N VAL A 27 2.80 -4.09 -2.78
CA VAL A 27 1.66 -3.27 -2.35
C VAL A 27 2.08 -2.04 -1.54
N HIS A 28 3.23 -2.10 -0.86
CA HIS A 28 3.82 -0.97 -0.15
C HIS A 28 4.29 0.11 -1.13
N GLU A 29 4.96 -0.27 -2.21
CA GLU A 29 5.31 0.68 -3.27
C GLU A 29 4.08 1.25 -3.99
N ILE A 30 3.02 0.45 -4.17
CA ILE A 30 1.73 0.95 -4.67
C ILE A 30 1.12 1.93 -3.66
N GLY A 31 1.28 1.70 -2.35
CA GLY A 31 0.87 2.63 -1.30
C GLY A 31 1.50 4.01 -1.49
N HIS A 32 2.80 4.07 -1.75
CA HIS A 32 3.48 5.32 -2.08
C HIS A 32 2.90 6.00 -3.33
N MET A 33 2.61 5.24 -4.40
CA MET A 33 2.00 5.80 -5.62
C MET A 33 0.62 6.40 -5.34
N VAL A 34 -0.23 5.68 -4.61
CA VAL A 34 -1.61 6.09 -4.31
C VAL A 34 -1.65 7.33 -3.41
N CYS A 35 -0.77 7.40 -2.42
CA CYS A 35 -0.65 8.57 -1.55
C CYS A 35 0.12 9.73 -2.20
N GLY A 36 0.64 9.56 -3.42
CA GLY A 36 1.39 10.60 -4.13
C GLY A 36 2.73 10.93 -3.45
N HIS A 37 3.31 9.96 -2.74
CA HIS A 37 4.59 10.14 -2.06
C HIS A 37 5.71 10.30 -3.08
N ARG A 38 6.54 11.31 -2.85
CA ARG A 38 7.80 11.51 -3.57
C ARG A 38 8.93 11.19 -2.62
N SER A 39 9.87 10.38 -3.08
CA SER A 39 11.08 10.13 -2.33
C SER A 39 11.91 11.40 -2.25
N ALA A 40 12.66 11.58 -1.16
CA ALA A 40 13.70 12.60 -1.04
C ALA A 40 14.83 12.46 -2.09
N GLY A 41 14.78 11.43 -2.94
CA GLY A 41 15.62 11.23 -4.13
C GLY A 41 14.97 11.59 -5.47
N ASP A 42 13.83 12.31 -5.48
CA ASP A 42 13.21 12.90 -6.70
C ASP A 42 14.09 14.00 -7.36
N ASP A 43 15.38 14.02 -7.01
CA ASP A 43 16.40 14.62 -7.83
C ASP A 43 16.38 13.86 -9.16
N GLN A 44 15.78 14.47 -10.17
CA GLN A 44 15.77 14.06 -11.57
C GLN A 44 17.18 13.73 -12.12
N GLN A 45 18.25 14.04 -11.39
CA GLN A 45 19.62 13.58 -11.63
C GLN A 45 19.87 12.12 -11.21
N LEU A 46 19.35 11.64 -10.09
CA LEU A 46 19.49 10.24 -9.65
C LEU A 46 18.83 9.30 -10.66
N TYR A 47 17.61 9.61 -11.09
CA TYR A 47 16.90 8.80 -12.09
C TYR A 47 17.57 8.77 -13.46
N ARG A 48 18.28 9.84 -13.86
CA ARG A 48 19.07 9.87 -15.10
C ARG A 48 20.29 8.96 -15.07
N MET A 49 20.76 8.56 -13.89
CA MET A 49 21.89 7.65 -13.73
C MET A 49 21.46 6.19 -13.61
N ILE A 50 20.16 5.92 -13.47
CA ILE A 50 19.64 4.55 -13.35
C ILE A 50 19.41 3.97 -14.74
N ASP A 51 20.21 2.97 -15.10
CA ASP A 51 19.92 2.12 -16.24
C ASP A 51 19.12 0.90 -15.76
N ILE A 52 17.86 0.80 -16.18
CA ILE A 52 16.96 -0.31 -15.82
C ILE A 52 17.49 -1.64 -16.38
N ALA A 53 18.31 -1.60 -17.44
CA ALA A 53 18.95 -2.78 -18.01
C ALA A 53 20.20 -3.24 -17.23
N ASP A 54 20.72 -2.41 -16.31
CA ASP A 54 21.88 -2.72 -15.48
C ASP A 54 21.49 -2.95 -14.00
N PRO A 55 21.50 -4.21 -13.53
CA PRO A 55 21.20 -4.53 -12.13
C PRO A 55 22.10 -3.82 -11.11
N GLU A 56 23.36 -3.50 -11.45
CA GLU A 56 24.27 -2.80 -10.54
C GLU A 56 23.86 -1.33 -10.36
N SER A 57 23.43 -0.67 -11.44
CA SER A 57 22.87 0.68 -11.39
C SER A 57 21.64 0.77 -10.46
N ILE A 58 20.73 -0.22 -10.52
CA ILE A 58 19.57 -0.30 -9.62
C ILE A 58 20.01 -0.48 -8.16
N ARG A 59 20.99 -1.35 -7.91
CA ARG A 59 21.53 -1.59 -6.56
C ARG A 59 22.18 -0.36 -5.94
N GLN A 60 22.84 0.47 -6.74
CA GLN A 60 23.47 1.71 -6.27
C GLN A 60 22.45 2.83 -5.99
N ALA A 61 21.29 2.78 -6.63
CA ALA A 61 20.21 3.74 -6.41
C ALA A 61 19.40 3.46 -5.14
N LEU A 62 19.22 2.18 -4.78
CA LEU A 62 18.43 1.74 -3.61
C LEU A 62 18.71 2.53 -2.32
N PRO A 63 19.97 2.76 -1.89
CA PRO A 63 20.25 3.45 -0.61
C PRO A 63 19.94 4.94 -0.62
N ARG A 64 19.70 5.53 -1.80
CA ARG A 64 19.53 6.97 -2.00
C ARG A 64 18.06 7.40 -2.01
N ILE A 65 17.15 6.44 -2.16
CA ILE A 65 15.70 6.67 -2.02
C ILE A 65 15.35 6.61 -0.54
N ARG A 66 14.80 7.70 -0.02
CA ARG A 66 14.33 7.79 1.37
C ARG A 66 12.96 8.46 1.38
N TYR A 67 12.03 7.93 2.15
CA TYR A 67 10.76 8.59 2.47
C TYR A 67 10.80 9.08 3.93
N SER A 68 9.93 10.02 4.28
CA SER A 68 9.77 10.42 5.68
C SER A 68 9.05 9.32 6.46
N ASP A 69 9.20 9.31 7.79
CA ASP A 69 8.50 8.35 8.66
C ASP A 69 6.97 8.40 8.46
N GLU A 70 6.41 9.58 8.21
CA GLU A 70 4.97 9.76 7.91
C GLU A 70 4.59 9.09 6.58
N GLN A 71 5.38 9.31 5.53
CA GLN A 71 5.15 8.68 4.21
C GLN A 71 5.26 7.15 4.28
N GLU A 72 6.23 6.64 5.02
CA GLU A 72 6.41 5.20 5.27
C GLU A 72 5.20 4.62 6.03
N GLN A 73 4.72 5.33 7.05
CA GLN A 73 3.56 4.90 7.83
C GLN A 73 2.27 4.87 7.01
N GLU A 74 2.04 5.89 6.19
CA GLU A 74 0.89 5.96 5.29
C GLU A 74 0.93 4.88 4.21
N ALA A 75 2.11 4.64 3.61
CA ALA A 75 2.30 3.57 2.63
C ALA A 75 2.06 2.19 3.24
N GLU A 76 2.56 1.94 4.45
CA GLU A 76 2.37 0.68 5.17
C GLU A 76 0.90 0.43 5.55
N MET A 77 0.20 1.48 5.97
CA MET A 77 -1.25 1.41 6.22
C MET A 77 -2.01 1.05 4.95
N MET A 78 -1.69 1.70 3.83
CA MET A 78 -2.32 1.40 2.54
C MET A 78 -2.03 -0.03 2.06
N ALA A 79 -0.79 -0.50 2.20
CA ALA A 79 -0.41 -1.88 1.88
C ALA A 79 -1.23 -2.90 2.69
N SER A 80 -1.39 -2.66 3.99
CA SER A 80 -2.17 -3.50 4.88
C SER A 80 -3.62 -3.60 4.43
N LEU A 81 -4.25 -2.47 4.09
CA LEU A 81 -5.63 -2.42 3.60
C LEU A 81 -5.79 -3.15 2.25
N ILE A 82 -4.82 -3.02 1.34
CA ILE A 82 -4.85 -3.69 0.03
C ILE A 82 -4.76 -5.21 0.20
N LEU A 83 -3.83 -5.69 1.04
CA LEU A 83 -3.65 -7.11 1.27
C LEU A 83 -4.82 -7.75 2.03
N GLU A 84 -5.45 -7.00 2.95
CA GLU A 84 -6.70 -7.39 3.59
C GLU A 84 -7.83 -7.52 2.54
N ALA A 85 -8.02 -6.49 1.71
CA ALA A 85 -9.03 -6.50 0.66
C ALA A 85 -8.82 -7.63 -0.36
N ALA A 86 -7.56 -8.01 -0.60
CA ALA A 86 -7.18 -9.13 -1.46
C ALA A 86 -7.26 -10.50 -0.77
N GLY A 87 -7.65 -10.56 0.51
CA GLY A 87 -7.76 -11.80 1.29
C GLY A 87 -6.42 -12.49 1.57
N ARG A 88 -5.30 -11.75 1.50
CA ARG A 88 -3.94 -12.27 1.73
C ARG A 88 -3.52 -12.25 3.19
N ILE A 89 -4.11 -11.36 3.98
CA ILE A 89 -3.97 -11.31 5.44
C ILE A 89 -5.38 -11.32 6.02
N PRO A 90 -5.63 -12.04 7.13
CA PRO A 90 -6.87 -11.87 7.87
C PRO A 90 -7.09 -10.39 8.18
N ALA A 91 -8.32 -9.93 7.95
CA ALA A 91 -8.78 -8.64 8.46
C ALA A 91 -8.40 -8.55 9.94
N PRO A 92 -7.88 -7.40 10.41
CA PRO A 92 -7.63 -7.23 11.83
C PRO A 92 -8.94 -7.60 12.54
N THR A 93 -8.86 -8.55 13.47
CA THR A 93 -9.97 -8.85 14.37
C THR A 93 -10.16 -7.61 15.24
N LEU A 94 -10.90 -6.64 14.71
CA LEU A 94 -11.35 -5.50 15.48
C LEU A 94 -12.26 -6.10 16.54
N PRO A 95 -11.90 -6.02 17.83
CA PRO A 95 -12.74 -6.57 18.88
C PRO A 95 -14.14 -5.99 18.69
N SER A 96 -15.13 -6.86 18.45
CA SER A 96 -16.49 -6.45 18.13
C SER A 96 -16.97 -5.43 19.17
N GLY A 97 -17.08 -4.18 18.74
CA GLY A 97 -17.38 -3.04 19.61
C GLY A 97 -16.58 -1.78 19.29
N MET A 98 -15.30 -1.89 18.90
CA MET A 98 -14.45 -0.72 18.66
C MET A 98 -14.81 0.01 17.36
N LEU A 99 -15.15 -0.74 16.29
CA LEU A 99 -15.73 -0.18 15.06
C LEU A 99 -17.05 0.52 15.32
N SER A 100 -17.94 -0.05 16.14
CA SER A 100 -19.22 0.58 16.48
C SER A 100 -19.03 1.90 17.24
N GLY A 101 -17.98 2.00 18.07
CA GLY A 101 -17.57 3.25 18.71
C GLY A 101 -17.06 4.30 17.71
N LEU A 102 -16.22 3.91 16.75
CA LEU A 102 -15.72 4.79 15.69
C LEU A 102 -16.81 5.21 14.70
N GLU A 103 -17.71 4.30 14.30
CA GLU A 103 -18.89 4.59 13.47
C GLU A 103 -19.84 5.58 14.18
N SER A 104 -20.00 5.44 15.49
CA SER A 104 -20.79 6.37 16.32
C SER A 104 -20.13 7.74 16.42
N ALA A 105 -18.79 7.79 16.53
CA ALA A 105 -18.02 9.03 16.60
C ALA A 105 -17.95 9.76 15.23
N MET A 106 -17.90 9.01 14.13
CA MET A 106 -17.87 9.55 12.76
C MET A 106 -19.27 9.77 12.16
N GLY A 107 -20.34 9.45 12.89
CA GLY A 107 -21.73 9.67 12.46
C GLY A 107 -22.18 8.80 11.28
N LEU A 108 -21.41 7.77 10.92
CA LEU A 108 -21.69 6.85 9.83
C LEU A 108 -22.69 5.79 10.29
N ARG A 109 -23.97 6.15 10.37
CA ARG A 109 -25.04 5.17 10.60
C ARG A 109 -25.30 4.41 9.30
N THR A 110 -24.76 3.20 9.17
CA THR A 110 -25.22 2.25 8.15
C THR A 110 -26.64 1.82 8.52
N ALA A 111 -27.61 2.21 7.67
CA ALA A 111 -29.00 1.84 7.82
C ALA A 111 -29.16 0.32 7.61
N ARG A 112 -29.16 -0.44 8.69
CA ARG A 112 -29.58 -1.85 8.68
C ARG A 112 -31.10 -1.87 8.47
N HIS A 113 -31.56 -2.10 7.25
CA HIS A 113 -32.95 -2.46 6.99
C HIS A 113 -33.18 -3.92 7.44
N PRO A 114 -34.01 -4.17 8.46
CA PRO A 114 -34.42 -5.54 8.80
C PRO A 114 -35.44 -6.03 7.78
N GLY A 115 -35.21 -7.24 7.28
CA GLY A 115 -36.06 -7.90 6.28
C GLY A 115 -37.53 -7.97 6.71
N ALA A 116 -38.41 -7.58 5.78
CA ALA A 116 -39.83 -7.78 5.90
C ALA A 116 -40.15 -9.27 5.79
N SER A 117 -40.78 -9.80 6.83
CA SER A 117 -41.29 -11.17 6.89
C SER A 117 -42.50 -11.35 5.97
N CYS A 118 -42.48 -12.43 5.20
CA CYS A 118 -43.63 -12.97 4.47
C CYS A 118 -44.83 -13.19 5.41
N ARG A 119 -46.03 -12.72 5.01
CA ARG A 119 -47.31 -13.28 5.45
C ARG A 119 -48.04 -13.87 4.26
N ARG A 120 -48.35 -15.17 4.36
CA ARG A 120 -49.30 -15.91 3.52
C ARG A 120 -50.72 -15.51 3.89
N GLY A 121 -51.54 -15.25 2.88
CA GLY A 121 -53.00 -15.15 2.91
C GLY A 121 -53.51 -15.53 1.54
#